data_AF-A3IVJ1-F1
#
_entry.id   AF-A3IVJ1-F1
#
_cell.length_a   1.000
_cell.length_b   1.000
_cell.length_c   1.000
_cell.angle_alpha   90.00
_cell.angle_beta   90.00
_cell.angle_gamma   90.00
#
_symmetry.space_group_name_H-M   'P 1'
#
loop_
_entity.id
_entity.type
_entity.pdbx_description
1 polymer ?
#
loop_
_entity_poly.entity_id
_entity_poly.type
_entity_poly.pdbx_seq_one_letter_code
_entity_poly.pdbx_strand_id
1 'polypeptide(L)'
;MTTVAEIQEQIEKIRASGDIAPPNTWIGSSSLKKKDKKHTYTYYRLLKADYDNRTKSGKPKTKMVSYLGSADNEKYLNMKAAIERRNQIEKLLKQLEKLEKETNTVTQTSKRKPRQPALTTLVMELITQVQTLQNDIQELKQQLSTSKK
;
A
#
# COMPACT_ATOMS: atom_id res chain seq x y z
N MET A 1 6.46 14.90 -8.53
CA MET A 1 5.91 13.92 -7.58
C MET A 1 4.73 13.27 -8.28
N THR A 2 4.65 11.95 -8.33
CA THR A 2 3.51 11.28 -8.98
C THR A 2 2.25 11.56 -8.17
N THR A 3 1.23 12.15 -8.78
CA THR A 3 -0.01 12.50 -8.08
C THR A 3 -0.95 11.29 -7.99
N VAL A 4 -1.89 11.30 -7.04
CA VAL A 4 -2.92 10.25 -6.92
C VAL A 4 -3.72 10.11 -8.22
N ALA A 5 -4.03 11.23 -8.86
CA ALA A 5 -4.74 11.27 -10.15
C ALA A 5 -3.93 10.60 -11.27
N GLU A 6 -2.62 10.85 -11.36
CA GLU A 6 -1.75 10.20 -12.35
C GLU A 6 -1.70 8.68 -12.18
N ILE A 7 -1.65 8.19 -10.94
CA ILE A 7 -1.63 6.75 -10.67
C ILE A 7 -2.97 6.09 -11.08
N GLN A 8 -4.09 6.76 -10.82
CA GLN A 8 -5.41 6.29 -11.24
C GLN A 8 -5.53 6.24 -12.77
N GLU A 9 -5.10 7.29 -13.46
CA GLU A 9 -5.08 7.34 -14.92
C GLU A 9 -4.20 6.23 -15.51
N GLN A 10 -3.05 5.94 -14.89
CA GLN A 10 -2.19 4.82 -15.30
C GLN A 10 -2.87 3.46 -15.14
N ILE A 11 -3.62 3.24 -14.04
CA ILE A 11 -4.38 2.01 -13.84
C ILE A 11 -5.44 1.86 -14.94
N GLU A 12 -6.15 2.93 -15.27
CA GLU A 12 -7.16 2.94 -16.33
C GLU A 12 -6.56 2.65 -17.71
N LYS A 13 -5.41 3.27 -18.04
CA LYS A 13 -4.67 2.99 -19.27
C LYS A 13 -4.26 1.52 -19.38
N ILE A 14 -3.75 0.93 -18.29
CA ILE A 14 -3.38 -0.49 -18.28
C ILE A 14 -4.61 -1.37 -18.45
N ARG A 15 -5.73 -1.04 -17.81
CA ARG A 15 -7.01 -1.76 -17.98
C ARG A 15 -7.54 -1.69 -19.42
N ALA A 16 -7.39 -0.54 -20.09
CA ALA A 16 -7.78 -0.37 -21.48
C ALA A 16 -6.86 -1.10 -22.47
N SER A 17 -5.61 -1.39 -22.10
CA SER A 17 -4.61 -2.00 -22.97
C SER A 17 -4.86 -3.49 -23.31
N GLY A 18 -5.81 -4.14 -22.63
CA GLY A 18 -6.23 -5.50 -22.92
C GLY A 18 -6.52 -6.33 -21.67
N ASP A 19 -6.68 -7.63 -21.89
CA ASP A 19 -7.13 -8.56 -20.84
C ASP A 19 -6.18 -8.60 -19.64
N ILE A 20 -6.78 -8.70 -18.46
CA ILE A 20 -6.09 -8.82 -17.17
C ILE A 20 -6.31 -10.24 -16.64
N ALA A 21 -5.22 -10.88 -16.22
CA ALA A 21 -5.29 -12.22 -15.68
C ALA A 21 -6.10 -12.25 -14.37
N PRO A 22 -6.86 -13.31 -14.09
CA PRO A 22 -7.62 -13.44 -12.85
C PRO A 22 -6.71 -13.38 -11.60
N PRO A 23 -7.26 -13.00 -10.43
CA PRO A 23 -6.48 -12.95 -9.20
C PRO A 23 -5.95 -14.33 -8.81
N ASN A 24 -4.80 -14.35 -8.14
CA ASN A 24 -4.14 -15.57 -7.63
C ASN A 24 -3.88 -16.63 -8.72
N THR A 25 -3.60 -16.18 -9.94
CA THR A 25 -3.21 -17.04 -11.06
C THR A 25 -1.73 -16.90 -11.41
N TRP A 26 -1.13 -17.98 -11.89
CA TRP A 26 0.24 -18.00 -12.40
C TRP A 26 0.40 -19.05 -13.49
N ILE A 27 1.45 -18.92 -14.30
CA ILE A 27 1.78 -19.92 -15.31
C ILE A 27 2.73 -20.95 -14.69
N GLY A 28 2.33 -22.22 -14.70
CA GLY A 28 3.20 -23.35 -14.37
C GLY A 28 3.70 -24.04 -15.63
N SER A 29 4.91 -24.59 -15.57
CA SER A 29 5.44 -25.47 -16.61
C SER A 29 5.43 -26.92 -16.14
N SER A 30 5.39 -27.84 -17.09
CA SER A 30 5.56 -29.27 -16.82
C SER A 30 6.24 -29.91 -18.03
N SER A 31 7.17 -30.82 -17.76
CA SER A 31 8.02 -31.41 -18.79
C SER A 31 7.78 -32.92 -18.89
N LEU A 32 7.54 -33.40 -20.09
CA LEU A 32 7.35 -34.82 -20.41
C LEU A 32 8.54 -35.30 -21.22
N LYS A 33 9.20 -36.37 -20.75
CA LYS A 33 10.23 -37.07 -21.52
C LYS A 33 9.57 -38.08 -22.45
N LYS A 34 9.95 -38.13 -23.73
CA LYS A 34 9.52 -39.19 -24.65
C LYS A 34 10.11 -40.54 -24.25
N LYS A 35 9.51 -41.63 -24.75
CA LYS A 35 9.99 -43.02 -24.54
C LYS A 35 11.45 -43.22 -24.94
N ASP A 36 11.92 -42.47 -25.95
CA ASP A 36 13.31 -42.47 -26.42
C ASP A 36 14.29 -41.75 -25.48
N LYS A 37 13.79 -41.12 -24.40
CA LYS A 37 14.53 -40.33 -23.39
C LYS A 37 15.37 -39.17 -23.94
N LYS A 38 15.40 -38.95 -25.25
CA LYS A 38 16.25 -37.96 -25.93
C LYS A 38 15.56 -36.62 -26.09
N HIS A 39 14.22 -36.62 -26.20
CA HIS A 39 13.43 -35.40 -26.37
C HIS A 39 12.54 -35.13 -25.16
N THR A 40 12.60 -33.88 -24.67
CA THR A 40 11.74 -33.39 -23.58
C THR A 40 10.80 -32.32 -24.12
N TYR A 41 9.50 -32.49 -23.89
CA TYR A 41 8.47 -31.53 -24.26
C TYR A 41 8.05 -30.75 -23.01
N THR A 42 8.27 -29.45 -23.01
CA THR A 42 7.77 -28.56 -21.94
C THR A 42 6.49 -27.90 -22.42
N TYR A 43 5.45 -28.03 -21.61
CA TYR A 43 4.20 -27.31 -21.81
C TYR A 43 3.88 -26.43 -20.62
N TYR A 44 3.04 -25.45 -20.87
CA TYR A 44 2.63 -24.43 -19.92
C TYR A 44 1.13 -24.53 -19.67
N ARG A 45 0.75 -24.20 -18.44
CA ARG A 45 -0.63 -24.25 -17.95
C ARG A 45 -0.89 -23.06 -17.05
N LEU A 46 -2.08 -22.48 -17.16
CA LEU A 46 -2.57 -21.50 -16.23
C LEU A 46 -3.07 -22.21 -14.98
N LEU A 47 -2.55 -21.81 -13.83
CA LEU A 47 -2.88 -22.35 -12.53
C LEU A 47 -3.53 -21.24 -11.69
N LYS A 48 -4.39 -21.65 -10.75
CA LYS A 48 -5.03 -20.77 -9.78
C LYS A 48 -4.93 -21.39 -8.38
N ALA A 49 -4.78 -20.55 -7.36
CA ALA A 49 -4.96 -20.97 -5.98
C ALA A 49 -6.45 -21.20 -5.70
N ASP A 50 -6.78 -22.42 -5.30
CA ASP A 50 -8.10 -22.82 -4.83
C ASP A 50 -8.13 -22.69 -3.30
N TYR A 51 -8.78 -21.64 -2.81
CA TYR A 51 -8.88 -21.37 -1.38
C TYR A 51 -9.98 -22.18 -0.69
N ASP A 52 -10.93 -22.71 -1.46
CA ASP A 52 -12.02 -23.54 -0.96
C ASP A 52 -11.49 -24.93 -0.60
N ASN A 53 -10.53 -25.43 -1.38
CA ASN A 53 -9.90 -26.72 -1.16
C ASN A 53 -8.48 -26.57 -0.61
N ARG A 54 -8.21 -27.10 0.58
CA ARG A 54 -6.88 -27.05 1.21
C ARG A 54 -6.14 -28.39 1.15
N THR A 55 -4.82 -28.34 1.06
CA THR A 55 -3.94 -29.49 1.25
C THR A 55 -3.96 -29.95 2.71
N LYS A 56 -3.42 -31.16 2.99
CA LYS A 56 -3.24 -31.64 4.36
C LYS A 56 -2.41 -30.70 5.24
N SER A 57 -1.54 -29.89 4.62
CA SER A 57 -0.72 -28.86 5.27
C SER A 57 -1.43 -27.50 5.43
N GLY A 58 -2.72 -27.40 5.11
CA GLY A 58 -3.51 -26.17 5.26
C GLY A 58 -3.31 -25.11 4.19
N LYS A 59 -2.47 -25.38 3.17
CA LYS A 59 -2.23 -24.46 2.04
C LYS A 59 -3.36 -24.59 1.00
N PRO A 60 -3.71 -23.51 0.28
CA PRO A 60 -4.62 -23.60 -0.86
C PRO A 60 -4.14 -24.64 -1.87
N LYS A 61 -5.03 -25.47 -2.40
CA LYS A 61 -4.69 -26.40 -3.48
C LYS A 61 -4.46 -25.62 -4.77
N THR A 62 -3.66 -26.20 -5.65
CA THR A 62 -3.47 -25.67 -7.01
C THR A 62 -4.48 -26.30 -7.95
N LYS A 63 -5.28 -25.48 -8.63
CA LYS A 63 -6.21 -25.92 -9.67
C LYS A 63 -5.74 -25.46 -11.03
N MET A 64 -5.79 -26.34 -12.01
CA MET A 64 -5.54 -25.97 -13.41
C MET A 64 -6.75 -25.25 -13.97
N VAL A 65 -6.55 -24.07 -14.53
CA VAL A 65 -7.59 -23.27 -15.18
C VAL A 65 -7.64 -23.57 -16.67
N SER A 66 -6.49 -23.53 -17.34
CA SER A 66 -6.40 -23.76 -18.78
C SER A 66 -5.03 -24.26 -19.20
N TYR A 67 -4.99 -24.96 -20.33
CA TYR A 67 -3.76 -25.37 -20.99
C TYR A 67 -3.30 -24.26 -21.96
N LEU A 68 -2.03 -23.87 -21.87
CA LEU A 68 -1.47 -22.74 -22.65
C LEU A 68 -0.57 -23.19 -23.81
N GLY A 69 -0.18 -24.47 -23.87
CA GLY A 69 0.67 -24.99 -24.94
C GLY A 69 2.17 -24.78 -24.67
N SER A 70 2.94 -24.54 -25.73
CA SER A 70 4.38 -24.24 -25.67
C SER A 70 4.63 -22.76 -25.37
N ALA A 71 5.90 -22.38 -25.19
CA ALA A 71 6.30 -21.00 -24.93
C ALA A 71 5.96 -20.04 -26.09
N ASP A 72 5.93 -20.57 -27.32
CA ASP A 72 5.66 -19.77 -28.52
C ASP A 72 4.17 -19.72 -28.89
N ASN A 73 3.32 -20.39 -28.11
CA ASN A 73 1.88 -20.40 -28.35
C ASN A 73 1.27 -19.03 -27.98
N GLU A 74 0.42 -18.49 -28.84
CA GLU A 74 -0.29 -17.23 -28.62
C GLU A 74 -1.03 -17.21 -27.28
N LYS A 75 -1.65 -18.32 -26.86
CA LYS A 75 -2.33 -18.42 -25.56
C LYS A 75 -1.38 -18.17 -24.39
N TYR A 76 -0.16 -18.69 -24.47
CA TYR A 76 0.87 -18.47 -23.45
C TYR A 76 1.31 -17.01 -23.44
N LEU A 77 1.61 -16.43 -24.60
CA LEU A 77 2.08 -15.05 -24.73
C LEU A 77 1.02 -14.05 -24.25
N ASN A 78 -0.24 -14.24 -24.66
CA ASN A 78 -1.36 -13.39 -24.25
C ASN A 78 -1.57 -13.46 -22.73
N MET A 79 -1.52 -14.67 -22.15
CA MET A 79 -1.68 -14.84 -20.70
C MET A 79 -0.49 -14.26 -19.92
N LYS A 80 0.73 -14.38 -20.45
CA LYS A 80 1.92 -13.76 -19.86
C LYS A 80 1.77 -12.25 -19.79
N ALA A 81 1.36 -11.61 -20.89
CA ALA A 81 1.06 -10.18 -20.92
C ALA A 81 -0.07 -9.79 -19.96
N ALA A 82 -1.14 -10.60 -19.88
CA ALA A 82 -2.26 -10.36 -18.97
C ALA A 82 -1.86 -10.42 -17.49
N ILE A 83 -0.94 -11.32 -17.11
CA ILE A 83 -0.37 -11.40 -15.76
C ILE A 83 0.53 -10.19 -15.48
N GLU A 84 1.31 -9.75 -16.47
CA GLU A 84 2.16 -8.58 -16.33
C GLU A 84 1.33 -7.32 -16.06
N ARG A 85 0.26 -7.09 -16.85
CA ARG A 85 -0.69 -6.00 -16.61
C ARG A 85 -1.28 -6.05 -15.20
N ARG A 86 -1.71 -7.23 -14.75
CA ARG A 86 -2.22 -7.42 -13.38
C ARG A 86 -1.18 -6.99 -12.33
N ASN A 87 0.06 -7.45 -12.48
CA ASN A 87 1.13 -7.14 -11.53
C ASN A 87 1.47 -5.64 -11.51
N GLN A 88 1.43 -4.98 -12.67
CA GLN A 88 1.61 -3.52 -12.76
C GLN A 88 0.49 -2.79 -12.01
N ILE A 89 -0.77 -3.18 -12.22
CA ILE A 89 -1.93 -2.62 -11.49
C ILE A 89 -1.77 -2.84 -9.99
N GLU A 90 -1.41 -4.04 -9.53
CA GLU A 90 -1.20 -4.33 -8.11
C GLU A 90 -0.09 -3.46 -7.49
N LYS A 91 0.97 -3.19 -8.25
CA LYS A 91 2.06 -2.29 -7.81
C LYS A 91 1.56 -0.86 -7.65
N LEU A 92 0.80 -0.35 -8.61
CA LEU A 92 0.20 0.99 -8.56
C LEU A 92 -0.80 1.13 -7.41
N LEU A 93 -1.64 0.11 -7.18
CA LEU A 93 -2.56 0.09 -6.04
C LEU A 93 -1.83 0.12 -4.69
N LYS A 94 -0.71 -0.61 -4.55
CA LYS A 94 0.12 -0.53 -3.34
C LYS A 94 0.75 0.86 -3.14
N GLN A 95 1.08 1.56 -4.22
CA GLN A 95 1.58 2.93 -4.15
C GLN A 95 0.49 3.88 -3.68
N LEU A 96 -0.74 3.75 -4.18
CA LEU A 96 -1.90 4.51 -3.69
C LEU A 96 -2.13 4.27 -2.19
N GLU A 97 -2.18 3.01 -1.77
CA GLU A 97 -2.37 2.64 -0.36
C GLU A 97 -1.29 3.26 0.55
N LYS A 98 -0.04 3.32 0.07
CA LYS A 98 1.06 3.95 0.80
C LYS A 98 0.87 5.47 0.91
N LEU A 99 0.50 6.14 -0.17
CA LEU A 99 0.24 7.58 -0.18
C LEU A 99 -0.92 7.95 0.76
N GLU A 100 -2.00 7.17 0.74
CA GLU A 100 -3.13 7.33 1.65
C GLU A 100 -2.71 7.18 3.12
N LYS A 101 -1.90 6.16 3.43
CA LYS A 101 -1.34 5.97 4.78
C LYS A 101 -0.47 7.13 5.21
N GLU A 102 0.38 7.65 4.34
CA GLU A 102 1.23 8.82 4.64
C GLU A 102 0.36 10.05 4.96
N THR A 103 -0.66 10.35 4.13
CA THR A 103 -1.58 11.46 4.42
C THR A 103 -2.38 11.29 5.71
N ASN A 104 -2.77 10.06 6.04
CA ASN A 104 -3.49 9.73 7.27
C ASN A 104 -2.58 9.77 8.50
N THR A 105 -1.29 9.44 8.35
CA THR A 105 -0.33 9.58 9.46
C THR A 105 -0.01 11.03 9.76
N VAL A 106 0.03 11.92 8.76
CA VAL A 106 0.19 13.37 8.97
C VAL A 106 -1.01 13.96 9.73
N THR A 107 -2.22 13.46 9.51
CA THR A 107 -3.40 13.88 10.29
C THR A 107 -3.45 13.24 11.68
N GLN A 108 -2.97 12.00 11.85
CA GLN A 108 -2.95 11.30 13.14
C GLN A 108 -1.74 11.60 14.05
N THR A 109 -0.63 12.14 13.54
CA THR A 109 0.50 12.59 14.38
C THR A 109 0.14 13.77 15.28
N SER A 110 -0.99 14.45 15.03
CA SER A 110 -1.57 15.44 15.96
C SER A 110 -2.14 14.83 17.26
N LYS A 111 -2.25 13.50 17.38
CA LYS A 111 -2.76 12.80 18.58
C LYS A 111 -1.70 12.02 19.36
N ARG A 112 -0.41 12.15 19.06
CA ARG A 112 0.65 11.59 19.91
C ARG A 112 1.09 12.66 20.92
N LYS A 113 0.83 12.40 22.20
CA LYS A 113 1.36 13.19 23.32
C LYS A 113 2.87 13.43 23.11
N PRO A 114 3.36 14.67 23.18
CA PRO A 114 4.78 14.95 22.96
C PRO A 114 5.61 14.23 24.01
N ARG A 115 6.47 13.30 23.57
CA ARG A 115 7.55 12.72 24.38
C ARG A 115 8.73 13.69 24.40
N GLN A 116 8.57 14.83 25.08
CA GLN A 116 9.69 15.66 25.52
C GLN A 116 9.33 16.29 26.88
N PRO A 117 9.68 15.64 28.02
CA PRO A 117 9.30 16.15 29.34
C PRO A 117 10.00 17.48 29.68
N ALA A 118 11.20 17.73 29.15
CA ALA A 118 11.97 18.93 29.51
C ALA A 118 11.42 20.22 28.89
N LEU A 119 11.05 20.19 27.60
CA LEU A 119 10.58 21.38 26.87
C LEU A 119 9.17 21.78 27.30
N THR A 120 8.29 20.83 27.59
CA THR A 120 6.94 21.15 28.09
C THR A 120 6.96 21.72 29.50
N THR A 121 7.89 21.29 30.36
CA THR A 121 8.01 21.82 31.73
C THR A 121 8.50 23.28 31.69
N LEU A 122 9.55 23.56 30.93
CA LEU A 122 10.04 24.92 30.70
C LEU A 122 8.98 25.83 30.07
N VAL A 123 8.24 25.33 29.08
CA VAL A 123 7.15 26.11 28.45
C VAL A 123 5.99 26.35 29.43
N MET A 124 5.63 25.37 30.26
CA MET A 124 4.60 25.57 31.30
C MET A 124 5.06 26.57 32.36
N GLU A 125 6.31 26.47 32.81
CA GLU A 125 6.89 27.39 33.79
C GLU A 125 7.04 28.82 33.25
N LEU A 126 7.31 28.96 31.95
CA LEU A 126 7.29 30.27 31.28
C LEU A 126 5.86 30.83 31.18
N ILE A 127 4.87 30.00 30.86
CA ILE A 127 3.47 30.43 30.78
C ILE A 127 2.97 30.91 32.15
N THR A 128 3.30 30.20 33.23
CA THR A 128 2.91 30.61 34.58
C THR A 128 3.57 31.94 34.96
N GLN A 129 4.86 32.14 34.66
CA GLN A 129 5.53 33.42 34.89
C GLN A 129 4.91 34.58 34.10
N VAL A 130 4.52 34.35 32.84
CA VAL A 130 3.85 35.39 32.04
C VAL A 130 2.48 35.73 32.62
N GLN A 131 1.72 34.76 33.11
CA GLN A 131 0.41 34.99 33.72
C GLN A 131 0.50 35.73 35.05
N THR A 132 1.47 35.42 35.90
CA THR A 132 1.69 36.19 37.14
C THR A 132 2.03 37.64 36.83
N LEU A 133 2.93 37.88 35.88
CA LEU A 133 3.30 39.25 35.48
C LEU A 133 2.11 40.03 34.88
N GLN A 134 1.23 39.36 34.14
CA GLN A 134 0.02 40.01 33.61
C GLN A 134 -0.94 40.42 34.72
N ASN A 135 -1.10 39.59 35.75
CA ASN A 135 -1.94 39.91 36.90
C ASN A 135 -1.36 41.07 37.70
N ASP A 136 -0.04 41.08 37.95
CA ASP A 136 0.63 42.16 38.66
C ASP A 136 0.47 43.49 37.90
N ILE A 137 0.59 43.48 36.57
CA ILE A 137 0.37 44.67 35.74
C ILE A 137 -1.08 45.14 35.83
N GLN A 138 -2.06 44.24 35.88
CA GLN A 138 -3.46 44.63 36.03
C GLN A 138 -3.76 45.22 37.41
N GLU A 139 -3.20 44.63 38.47
CA GLU A 139 -3.35 45.13 39.83
C GLU A 139 -2.71 46.50 39.98
N LEU A 140 -1.49 46.70 39.47
CA LEU A 140 -0.83 48.00 39.44
C LEU A 140 -1.63 49.04 38.65
N LYS A 141 -2.24 48.66 37.52
CA LYS A 141 -3.13 49.55 36.77
C LYS A 141 -4.37 49.95 37.57
N GLN A 142 -4.97 49.01 38.30
CA GLN A 142 -6.12 49.29 39.16
C GLN A 142 -5.72 50.22 40.30
N GLN A 143 -4.60 49.96 40.97
CA GLN A 143 -4.07 50.84 42.02
C GLN A 143 -3.71 52.24 41.51
N LEU A 144 -3.13 52.37 40.31
CA LEU A 144 -2.90 53.68 39.69
C LEU A 144 -4.20 54.40 39.31
N SER A 145 -5.24 53.66 38.95
CA SER A 145 -6.55 54.23 38.64
C SER A 145 -7.31 54.69 39.89
N THR A 146 -7.11 54.03 41.03
CA THR A 146 -7.70 54.42 42.31
C THR A 146 -6.90 55.50 43.03
N SER A 147 -5.57 55.55 42.84
CA SER A 147 -4.68 56.60 43.39
C SER A 147 -4.75 57.94 42.63
N LYS A 148 -5.41 58.01 41.46
CA LYS A 148 -5.64 59.24 40.69
C LYS A 148 -6.96 59.97 41.03
N LYS A 149 -7.63 59.57 42.11
CA LYS A 149 -8.73 60.30 42.75
C LYS A 149 -8.24 60.89 44.06
#